data_AF-A0A0D8IX48-F1
#
_entry.id   AF-A0A0D8IX48-F1
#
_cell.length_a   1.000
_cell.length_b   1.000
_cell.length_c   1.000
_cell.angle_alpha   90.00
_cell.angle_beta   90.00
_cell.angle_gamma   90.00
#
_symmetry.space_group_name_H-M   'P 1'
#
loop_
_entity.id
_entity.type
_entity.pdbx_description
1 polymer ?
#
loop_
_entity_poly.entity_id
_entity_poly.type
_entity_poly.pdbx_seq_one_letter_code
_entity_poly.pdbx_strand_id
1 'polypeptide(L)'
;MTDFSAVLPYALISLLGVFLSSVSQVMLKKAAMRKYSSVVQEYLNPLVIFAYGIFFGTTLLGILAYKGMPVSLGPVLETTAYFYITVFGVVIFKEKLNSKKILALCMIVMGIVVYALG
;
A
#
# COMPACT_ATOMS: atom_id res chain seq x y z
N MET A 1 -30.67 0.91 3.62
CA MET A 1 -29.78 2.08 3.57
C MET A 1 -28.55 1.70 4.38
N THR A 2 -27.42 1.39 3.73
CA THR A 2 -26.17 1.14 4.46
C THR A 2 -25.77 2.45 5.13
N ASP A 3 -25.92 2.51 6.45
CA ASP A 3 -25.56 3.69 7.24
C ASP A 3 -24.11 4.08 6.91
N PHE A 4 -23.93 5.22 6.26
CA PHE A 4 -22.62 5.73 5.86
C PHE A 4 -21.69 5.84 7.09
N SER A 5 -22.27 6.12 8.25
CA SER A 5 -21.66 6.11 9.58
C SER A 5 -21.12 4.74 10.02
N ALA A 6 -21.72 3.63 9.58
CA ALA A 6 -21.25 2.27 9.87
C ALA A 6 -20.08 1.85 8.96
N VAL A 7 -20.03 2.34 7.72
CA VAL A 7 -18.96 2.02 6.75
C VAL A 7 -17.71 2.88 6.98
N LEU A 8 -17.88 4.11 7.44
CA LEU A 8 -16.79 5.06 7.72
C LEU A 8 -15.67 4.50 8.61
N PRO A 9 -15.93 3.84 9.77
CA PRO A 9 -14.85 3.28 10.59
C PRO A 9 -14.09 2.15 9.88
N TYR A 10 -14.76 1.29 9.12
CA TYR A 10 -14.07 0.24 8.34
C TYR A 10 -13.24 0.83 7.20
N ALA A 11 -13.75 1.88 6.54
CA ALA A 11 -13.00 2.61 5.53
C ALA A 11 -11.74 3.28 6.10
N LEU A 12 -11.82 3.87 7.29
CA LEU A 12 -10.68 4.46 7.99
C LEU A 12 -9.66 3.41 8.42
N ILE A 13 -10.12 2.28 8.97
CA ILE A 13 -9.25 1.14 9.32
C ILE A 13 -8.54 0.62 8.07
N SER A 14 -9.27 0.49 6.96
CA SER A 14 -8.71 0.04 5.69
C SER A 14 -7.71 1.06 5.13
N LEU A 15 -8.01 2.36 5.15
CA LEU A 15 -7.07 3.43 4.77
C LEU A 15 -5.79 3.40 5.61
N LEU A 16 -5.92 3.21 6.93
CA LEU A 16 -4.77 3.04 7.80
C LEU A 16 -4.00 1.75 7.45
N GLY A 17 -4.69 0.65 7.16
CA GLY A 17 -4.08 -0.60 6.71
C GLY A 17 -3.29 -0.42 5.42
N VAL A 18 -3.87 0.24 4.42
CA VAL A 18 -3.23 0.59 3.15
C VAL A 18 -2.02 1.49 3.37
N PHE A 19 -2.14 2.49 4.26
CA PHE A 19 -1.02 3.35 4.63
C PHE A 19 0.13 2.57 5.28
N LEU A 20 -0.14 1.76 6.31
CA LEU A 20 0.88 0.92 6.95
C LEU A 20 1.50 -0.08 5.96
N SER A 21 0.70 -0.63 5.04
CA SER A 21 1.18 -1.53 3.98
C SER A 21 2.16 -0.80 3.07
N SER A 22 1.85 0.45 2.67
CA SER A 22 2.76 1.28 1.88
C SER A 22 4.08 1.57 2.60
N VAL A 23 4.05 1.76 3.93
CA VAL A 23 5.26 1.92 4.75
C VAL A 23 6.10 0.64 4.76
N SER A 24 5.48 -0.52 4.95
CA SER A 24 6.16 -1.82 4.88
C SER A 24 6.85 -2.02 3.52
N GLN A 25 6.16 -1.70 2.42
CA GLN A 25 6.73 -1.81 1.08
C GLN A 25 7.96 -0.90 0.88
N VAL A 26 7.90 0.34 1.40
CA VAL A 26 9.04 1.28 1.36
C VAL A 26 10.20 0.76 2.21
N MET A 27 9.93 0.17 3.38
CA MET A 27 10.95 -0.45 4.22
C MET A 27 11.63 -1.62 3.53
N LEU A 28 10.87 -2.52 2.89
CA LEU A 28 11.42 -3.63 2.11
C LEU A 28 12.26 -3.13 0.92
N LYS A 29 11.78 -2.11 0.20
CA LYS A 29 12.56 -1.48 -0.89
C LYS A 29 13.87 -0.88 -0.38
N LYS A 30 13.87 -0.27 0.81
CA LYS A 30 15.08 0.26 1.45
C LYS A 30 16.03 -0.85 1.87
N ALA A 31 15.53 -1.98 2.35
CA ALA A 31 16.34 -3.14 2.69
C ALA A 31 17.01 -3.73 1.45
N ALA A 32 16.27 -3.92 0.35
CA ALA A 32 16.77 -4.51 -0.88
C ALA A 32 17.87 -3.69 -1.58
N MET A 33 17.95 -2.38 -1.31
CA MET A 33 19.05 -1.54 -1.83
C MET A 33 20.36 -1.70 -1.04
N ARG A 34 20.34 -2.32 0.13
CA ARG A 34 21.58 -2.66 0.85
C ARG A 34 22.12 -3.97 0.30
N LYS A 35 23.40 -3.99 -0.07
CA LYS A 35 24.08 -5.24 -0.47
C LYS A 35 24.33 -6.09 0.77
N TYR A 36 23.67 -7.24 0.85
CA TYR A 36 24.00 -8.30 1.81
C TYR A 36 24.80 -9.39 1.13
N SER A 37 25.68 -10.05 1.88
CA SER A 37 26.53 -11.15 1.41
C SER A 37 25.76 -12.44 1.13
N SER A 38 24.54 -12.58 1.63
CA SER A 38 23.71 -13.78 1.45
C SER A 38 22.23 -13.46 1.57
N VAL A 39 21.41 -14.14 0.78
CA VAL A 39 19.94 -14.00 0.76
C VAL A 39 19.35 -14.24 2.16
N VAL A 40 19.88 -15.22 2.90
CA VAL A 40 19.44 -15.54 4.26
C VAL A 40 19.67 -14.37 5.23
N GLN A 41 20.80 -13.65 5.11
CA GLN A 41 21.08 -12.47 5.95
C GLN A 41 20.23 -11.26 5.58
N GLU A 42 19.79 -11.16 4.31
CA GLU A 42 18.87 -10.13 3.86
C GLU A 42 17.48 -10.32 4.50
N TYR A 43 16.97 -11.57 4.54
CA TYR A 43 15.70 -11.89 5.19
C TYR A 43 15.76 -11.83 6.72
N LEU A 44 16.89 -12.21 7.33
CA LEU A 44 17.09 -12.12 8.79
C LEU A 44 17.29 -10.68 9.30
N ASN A 45 17.30 -9.68 8.42
CA ASN A 45 17.42 -8.30 8.84
C ASN A 45 16.20 -7.90 9.69
N PRO A 46 16.38 -7.35 10.91
CA PRO A 46 15.28 -6.91 11.76
C PRO A 46 14.34 -5.92 11.05
N LEU A 47 14.84 -5.13 10.09
CA LEU A 47 14.03 -4.22 9.28
C LEU A 47 13.08 -4.99 8.35
N VAL A 48 13.55 -6.06 7.70
CA VAL A 48 12.75 -6.90 6.80
C VAL A 48 11.70 -7.68 7.58
N ILE A 49 12.09 -8.27 8.72
CA ILE A 49 11.18 -8.98 9.62
C ILE A 49 10.07 -8.02 10.11
N PHE A 50 10.44 -6.82 10.55
CA PHE A 50 9.46 -5.83 11.01
C PHE A 50 8.52 -5.38 9.88
N ALA A 51 9.05 -5.18 8.67
CA ALA A 51 8.23 -4.83 7.51
C ALA A 51 7.23 -5.95 7.19
N TYR A 52 7.65 -7.22 7.17
CA TYR A 52 6.74 -8.35 6.99
C TYR A 52 5.72 -8.48 8.13
N GLY A 53 6.11 -8.18 9.37
CA GLY A 53 5.19 -8.13 10.52
C GLY A 53 4.08 -7.09 10.34
N ILE A 54 4.45 -5.87 9.91
CA ILE A 54 3.47 -4.83 9.55
C ILE A 54 2.58 -5.30 8.41
N PHE A 55 3.16 -5.85 7.34
CA PHE A 55 2.41 -6.29 6.16
C PHE A 55 1.37 -7.36 6.49
N PHE A 56 1.75 -8.32 7.34
CA PHE A 56 0.84 -9.33 7.84
C PHE A 56 -0.28 -8.71 8.70
N GLY A 57 0.07 -7.80 9.62
CA GLY A 57 -0.90 -7.07 10.43
C GLY A 57 -1.90 -6.26 9.58
N THR A 58 -1.44 -5.58 8.53
CA THR A 58 -2.30 -4.82 7.62
C THR A 58 -3.20 -5.73 6.79
N THR A 59 -2.73 -6.93 6.44
CA THR A 59 -3.55 -7.93 5.75
C THR A 59 -4.72 -8.38 6.64
N LEU A 60 -4.47 -8.63 7.93
CA LEU A 60 -5.53 -8.95 8.90
C LEU A 60 -6.52 -7.80 9.08
N LEU A 61 -6.03 -6.56 9.17
CA LEU A 61 -6.89 -5.37 9.21
C LEU A 61 -7.76 -5.24 7.96
N GLY A 62 -7.21 -5.54 6.78
CA GLY A 62 -7.96 -5.58 5.52
C GLY A 62 -9.08 -6.61 5.55
N ILE A 63 -8.80 -7.83 6.01
CA ILE A 63 -9.81 -8.88 6.17
C ILE A 63 -10.95 -8.44 7.10
N LEU A 64 -10.63 -7.75 8.20
CA LEU A 64 -11.64 -7.20 9.12
C LEU A 64 -12.44 -6.05 8.48
N ALA A 65 -11.80 -5.19 7.70
CA ALA A 65 -12.47 -4.10 6.99
C ALA A 65 -13.46 -4.63 5.94
N TYR A 66 -13.09 -5.67 5.20
CA TYR A 66 -13.96 -6.30 4.19
C TYR A 66 -15.19 -7.00 4.79
N LYS A 67 -15.22 -7.28 6.10
CA LYS A 67 -16.45 -7.76 6.76
C LYS A 67 -17.53 -6.67 6.87
N GLY A 68 -17.12 -5.40 6.95
CA GLY A 68 -18.03 -4.25 7.10
C GLY A 68 -18.14 -3.35 5.87
N MET A 69 -17.31 -3.58 4.85
CA MET A 69 -17.21 -2.76 3.64
C MET A 69 -17.25 -3.65 2.39
N PRO A 70 -17.95 -3.23 1.31
CA PRO A 70 -17.97 -4.00 0.06
C PRO A 70 -16.56 -4.11 -0.55
N VAL A 71 -16.23 -5.30 -1.04
CA VAL A 71 -14.91 -5.65 -1.60
C VAL A 71 -14.51 -4.75 -2.78
N SER A 72 -15.48 -4.22 -3.53
CA SER A 72 -15.26 -3.27 -4.63
C SER A 72 -14.57 -1.97 -4.21
N LEU A 73 -14.64 -1.59 -2.92
CA LEU A 73 -13.93 -0.41 -2.41
C LEU A 73 -12.45 -0.69 -2.13
N GLY A 74 -12.04 -1.95 -2.09
CA GLY A 74 -10.63 -2.37 -1.93
C GLY A 74 -9.71 -1.76 -3.00
N PRO A 75 -9.97 -1.99 -4.30
CA PRO A 75 -9.18 -1.40 -5.39
C PRO A 75 -9.09 0.13 -5.34
N VAL A 76 -10.18 0.80 -4.95
CA VAL A 76 -10.22 2.27 -4.81
C VAL A 76 -9.29 2.72 -3.68
N LEU A 77 -9.34 2.04 -2.53
CA LEU A 77 -8.47 2.35 -1.40
C LEU A 77 -7.00 2.04 -1.70
N GLU A 78 -6.71 0.94 -2.39
CA GLU A 78 -5.35 0.60 -2.87
C GLU A 78 -4.79 1.68 -3.79
N THR A 79 -5.65 2.40 -4.52
CA THR A 79 -5.22 3.54 -5.36
C THR A 79 -4.51 4.61 -4.53
N THR A 80 -4.94 4.81 -3.27
CA THR A 80 -4.30 5.77 -2.34
C THR A 80 -2.89 5.33 -1.95
N ALA A 81 -2.62 4.02 -1.91
CA ALA A 81 -1.28 3.47 -1.66
C ALA A 81 -0.25 3.98 -2.67
N TYR A 82 -0.62 4.03 -3.96
CA TYR A 82 0.29 4.49 -5.01
C TYR A 82 0.68 5.95 -4.81
N PHE A 83 -0.22 6.79 -4.29
CA PHE A 83 0.10 8.15 -3.92
C PHE A 83 1.13 8.18 -2.79
N TYR A 84 0.90 7.42 -1.71
CA TYR A 84 1.84 7.31 -0.59
C TYR A 84 3.21 6.79 -1.03
N ILE A 85 3.26 5.72 -1.82
CA ILE A 85 4.50 5.13 -2.34
C ILE A 85 5.24 6.11 -3.23
N THR A 86 4.53 6.90 -4.04
CA THR A 86 5.12 7.94 -4.89
C THR A 86 5.74 9.04 -4.03
N VAL A 87 5.02 9.54 -3.02
CA VAL A 87 5.52 10.56 -2.08
C VAL A 87 6.73 10.03 -1.31
N PHE A 88 6.63 8.84 -0.71
CA PHE A 88 7.74 8.21 -0.01
C PHE A 88 8.92 7.93 -0.94
N GLY A 89 8.67 7.56 -2.19
CA GLY A 89 9.70 7.36 -3.21
C GLY A 89 10.52 8.62 -3.48
N VAL A 90 9.85 9.77 -3.60
CA VAL A 90 10.53 11.05 -3.79
C VAL A 90 11.21 11.52 -2.51
N VAL A 91 10.57 11.38 -1.35
CA VAL A 91 11.11 11.90 -0.08
C VAL A 91 12.27 11.04 0.45
N ILE A 92 12.11 9.72 0.49
CA ILE A 92 13.06 8.80 1.13
C ILE A 92 14.16 8.37 0.15
N PHE A 93 13.82 8.09 -1.10
CA PHE A 93 14.79 7.62 -2.11
C PHE A 93 15.29 8.72 -3.04
N LYS A 94 14.72 9.94 -2.96
CA LYS A 94 15.04 11.06 -3.87
C LYS A 94 14.94 10.64 -5.34
N GLU A 95 14.03 9.72 -5.63
CA GLU A 95 13.82 9.25 -7.00
C GLU A 95 13.25 10.38 -7.85
N LYS A 96 13.87 10.61 -9.01
CA LYS A 96 13.28 11.48 -10.03
C LYS A 96 12.03 10.81 -10.58
N LEU A 97 10.87 11.43 -10.37
CA LEU A 97 9.64 11.04 -11.05
C LEU A 97 9.78 11.37 -12.54
N ASN A 98 10.11 10.35 -13.31
CA ASN A 98 10.17 10.44 -14.76
C ASN A 98 8.74 10.48 -15.32
N SER A 99 8.51 11.20 -16.43
CA SER A 99 7.23 11.27 -17.13
C SER A 99 6.64 9.90 -17.45
N LYS A 100 7.47 8.88 -17.65
CA LYS A 100 7.04 7.48 -17.83
C LYS A 100 6.37 6.89 -16.58
N LYS A 101 6.86 7.20 -15.37
CA LYS A 101 6.28 6.74 -14.10
C LYS A 101 4.93 7.41 -13.84
N ILE A 102 4.82 8.70 -14.19
CA ILE A 102 3.58 9.46 -14.08
C ILE A 102 2.53 8.91 -15.06
N LEU A 103 2.91 8.63 -16.31
CA LEU A 103 2.01 8.03 -17.29
C LEU A 103 1.52 6.65 -16.83
N ALA A 104 2.40 5.81 -16.27
CA ALA A 104 2.03 4.53 -15.70
C ALA A 104 1.04 4.69 -14.53
N LEU A 105 1.27 5.64 -13.63
CA LEU A 105 0.37 5.94 -12.53
C LEU A 105 -1.01 6.39 -13.05
N CYS A 106 -1.05 7.30 -14.04
CA CYS A 106 -2.29 7.75 -14.66
C CYS A 106 -3.07 6.58 -15.30
N MET A 107 -2.36 5.64 -15.94
CA MET A 107 -2.96 4.46 -16.57
C MET A 107 -3.58 3.52 -15.52
N ILE A 108 -2.91 3.30 -14.38
CA ILE A 108 -3.45 2.50 -13.27
C ILE A 108 -4.71 3.16 -12.69
N VAL A 109 -4.64 4.46 -12.40
CA VAL A 109 -5.78 5.22 -11.85
C VAL A 109 -6.96 5.18 -12.83
N MET A 110 -6.72 5.35 -14.13
CA MET A 110 -7.77 5.27 -15.15
C MET A 110 -8.44 3.89 -15.18
N GLY A 111 -7.67 2.80 -15.09
CA GLY A 111 -8.22 1.44 -15.02
C GLY A 111 -9.12 1.24 -13.80
N ILE A 112 -8.75 1.81 -12.65
CA ILE A 112 -9.54 1.71 -11.42
C ILE A 112 -10.81 2.56 -11.52
N VAL A 113 -10.74 3.73 -12.15
CA VAL A 113 -11.93 4.56 -12.40
C VAL A 113 -12.93 3.83 -13.30
N VAL A 114 -12.47 3.16 -14.35
CA VAL A 114 -13.33 2.33 -15.20
C VAL A 114 -13.95 1.19 -14.41
N TYR A 115 -13.18 0.50 -13.57
CA TYR A 115 -13.69 -0.55 -12.68
C TYR A 115 -14.70 -0.04 -11.65
N ALA A 116 -14.54 1.19 -11.16
CA ALA A 116 -15.43 1.76 -10.17
C ALA A 116 -16.75 2.30 -10.77
N LEU A 117 -16.75 2.65 -12.06
CA LEU A 117 -17.90 3.20 -12.77
C LEU A 117 -18.68 2.16 -13.60
N GLY A 118 -18.08 1.00 -13.89
CA GLY A 118 -18.69 -0.11 -14.63
C GLY A 118 -19.15 -1.23 -13.72
#